data_AF-A0A847ACF2-F1
#
_entry.id   AF-A0A847ACF2-F1
#
_cell.length_a   1.000
_cell.length_b   1.000
_cell.length_c   1.000
_cell.angle_alpha   90.00
_cell.angle_beta   90.00
_cell.angle_gamma   90.00
#
_symmetry.space_group_name_H-M   'P 1'
#
loop_
_entity.id
_entity.type
_entity.pdbx_description
1 polymer ?
#
loop_
_entity_poly.entity_id
_entity_poly.type
_entity_poly.pdbx_seq_one_letter_code
_entity_poly.pdbx_strand_id
1 'polypeptide(L)'
;MNKLILAVGVVLVLSLLSSCAGKETIKEEDMPGGLRDKSWEAPKTIQSKEILRFECELNFNTIQEGGYDFAVFQLVREKDHASYQMSAYGNGIEPIGLQLDLPLATLDDLQTLVDQYDLPRYNGIDRQVNGLPEGLGSLLLIKYASGERVYAHDNSSGFMDYRAVNAIHDFFLELASLSEDPASP
;
A
#
# COMPACT_ATOMS: atom_id res chain seq x y z
N MET A 1 42.27 -55.24 17.14
CA MET A 1 41.45 -54.95 15.94
C MET A 1 40.03 -54.44 16.26
N ASN A 2 39.42 -54.79 17.40
CA ASN A 2 38.03 -54.41 17.71
C ASN A 2 37.79 -52.94 18.10
N LYS A 3 38.79 -52.22 18.63
CA LYS A 3 38.62 -50.82 19.07
C LYS A 3 38.54 -49.81 17.91
N LEU A 4 39.19 -50.11 16.78
CA LEU A 4 39.18 -49.25 15.59
C LEU A 4 37.86 -49.35 14.83
N ILE A 5 37.29 -50.56 14.72
CA ILE A 5 35.99 -50.81 14.08
C ILE A 5 34.85 -50.17 14.87
N LEU A 6 34.91 -50.22 16.20
CA LEU A 6 33.92 -49.56 17.07
C LEU A 6 33.96 -48.03 16.91
N ALA A 7 35.17 -47.44 16.86
CA ALA A 7 35.32 -45.99 16.71
C ALA A 7 34.82 -45.48 15.35
N VAL A 8 35.12 -46.20 14.26
CA VAL A 8 34.63 -45.85 12.91
C VAL A 8 33.10 -46.00 12.84
N GLY A 9 32.53 -47.03 13.45
CA GLY A 9 31.08 -47.22 13.51
C GLY A 9 30.35 -46.10 14.26
N VAL A 10 30.89 -45.63 15.38
CA VAL A 10 30.28 -44.54 16.17
C VAL A 10 30.33 -43.21 15.41
N VAL A 11 31.43 -42.91 14.71
CA VAL A 11 31.54 -41.68 13.90
C VAL A 11 30.56 -41.69 12.73
N LEU A 12 30.34 -42.85 12.09
CA LEU A 12 29.40 -43.00 10.97
C LEU A 12 27.93 -42.86 11.41
N VAL A 13 27.59 -43.32 12.63
CA VAL A 13 26.26 -43.12 13.21
C VAL A 13 26.05 -41.66 13.61
N LEU A 14 27.07 -40.99 14.16
CA LEU A 14 26.98 -39.57 14.51
C LEU A 14 26.85 -38.67 13.28
N SER A 15 27.52 -38.98 12.17
CA SER A 15 27.39 -38.22 10.92
C SER A 15 26.04 -38.43 10.23
N LEU A 16 25.44 -39.61 10.33
CA LEU A 16 24.07 -39.87 9.85
C LEU A 16 23.00 -39.17 10.69
N LEU A 17 23.21 -39.05 12.02
CA LEU A 17 22.29 -38.35 12.92
C LEU A 17 22.33 -36.82 12.74
N SER A 18 23.47 -36.24 12.38
CA SER A 18 23.58 -34.81 12.06
C SER A 18 22.88 -34.40 10.76
N SER A 19 22.59 -35.34 9.86
CA SER A 19 21.93 -35.03 8.57
C SER A 19 20.42 -34.75 8.70
N CYS A 20 19.82 -35.01 9.86
CA CYS A 20 18.38 -34.79 10.10
C CYS A 20 18.07 -33.55 10.95
N ALA A 21 19.08 -32.83 11.44
CA ALA A 21 18.92 -31.75 12.44
C ALA A 21 18.82 -30.33 11.85
N GLY A 22 18.68 -30.19 10.53
CA GLY A 22 18.70 -28.89 9.85
C GLY A 22 17.62 -28.72 8.79
N LYS A 23 16.37 -29.11 9.08
CA LYS A 23 15.24 -28.52 8.35
C LYS A 23 14.91 -27.22 9.06
N GLU A 24 15.47 -26.12 8.58
CA GLU A 24 14.89 -24.81 8.85
C GLU A 24 13.45 -24.85 8.32
N THR A 25 12.49 -25.06 9.22
CA THR A 25 11.08 -24.90 8.90
C THR A 25 10.90 -23.43 8.56
N ILE A 26 10.72 -23.14 7.26
CA ILE A 26 10.26 -21.83 6.82
C ILE A 26 9.01 -21.54 7.64
N LYS A 27 9.03 -20.45 8.39
CA LYS A 27 7.86 -20.04 9.15
C LYS A 27 6.73 -19.80 8.15
N GLU A 28 5.49 -20.12 8.53
CA GLU A 28 4.32 -19.87 7.68
C GLU A 28 4.25 -18.41 7.22
N GLU A 29 4.73 -17.51 8.07
CA GLU A 29 4.88 -16.10 7.78
C GLU A 29 5.82 -15.85 6.58
N ASP A 30 6.85 -16.66 6.36
CA ASP A 30 7.83 -16.49 5.28
C ASP A 30 7.52 -17.35 4.04
N MET A 31 6.41 -18.10 4.05
CA MET A 31 6.03 -18.98 2.94
C MET A 31 5.48 -18.15 1.76
N PRO A 32 6.10 -18.20 0.56
CA PRO A 32 5.57 -17.52 -0.62
C PRO A 32 4.14 -17.98 -0.94
N GLY A 33 3.28 -17.02 -1.27
CA GLY A 33 1.85 -17.25 -1.50
C GLY A 33 1.01 -17.41 -0.23
N GLY A 34 1.61 -17.42 0.97
CA GLY A 34 0.87 -17.42 2.23
C GLY A 34 0.08 -16.12 2.42
N LEU A 35 -1.21 -16.24 2.73
CA LEU A 35 -2.07 -15.10 3.07
C LEU A 35 -2.00 -14.83 4.58
N ARG A 36 -1.61 -13.62 4.93
CA ARG A 36 -1.72 -13.04 6.27
C ARG A 36 -2.88 -12.04 6.24
N ASP A 37 -3.99 -12.38 6.90
CA ASP A 37 -5.12 -11.47 7.08
C ASP A 37 -5.13 -10.95 8.53
N LYS A 38 -4.81 -9.66 8.69
CA LYS A 38 -4.85 -8.93 9.96
C LYS A 38 -6.05 -7.99 10.03
N SER A 39 -7.02 -8.15 9.14
CA SER A 39 -8.20 -7.29 9.10
C SER A 39 -8.96 -7.32 10.42
N TRP A 40 -9.56 -6.18 10.76
CA TRP A 40 -10.35 -6.04 11.98
C TRP A 40 -11.58 -5.19 11.73
N GLU A 41 -12.58 -5.34 12.60
CA GLU A 41 -13.81 -4.54 12.56
C GLU A 41 -13.53 -3.13 13.09
N ALA A 42 -12.92 -2.29 12.25
CA ALA A 42 -12.67 -0.89 12.55
C ALA A 42 -13.97 -0.07 12.47
N PRO A 43 -14.11 1.02 13.26
CA PRO A 43 -15.18 1.97 13.08
C PRO A 43 -15.24 2.50 11.64
N LYS A 44 -16.40 2.37 11.00
CA LYS A 44 -16.66 2.83 9.64
C LYS A 44 -17.25 4.24 9.59
N THR A 45 -17.50 4.83 10.75
CA THR A 45 -17.97 6.21 10.88
C THR A 45 -16.82 7.04 11.40
N ILE A 46 -16.46 8.10 10.66
CA ILE A 46 -15.49 9.11 11.08
C ILE A 46 -16.26 10.39 11.41
N GLN A 47 -16.08 10.92 12.62
CA GLN A 47 -16.76 12.14 13.05
C GLN A 47 -16.04 13.39 12.53
N SER A 48 -14.71 13.38 12.55
CA SER A 48 -13.92 14.48 12.01
C SER A 48 -14.03 14.59 10.50
N LYS A 49 -13.95 15.82 10.02
CA LYS A 49 -13.87 16.20 8.60
C LYS A 49 -12.58 16.93 8.26
N GLU A 50 -11.71 17.11 9.25
CA GLU A 50 -10.46 17.84 9.08
C GLU A 50 -9.34 16.85 8.77
N ILE A 51 -9.08 16.64 7.48
CA ILE A 51 -7.99 15.78 7.00
C ILE A 51 -6.64 16.45 7.29
N LEU A 52 -5.73 15.67 7.89
CA LEU A 52 -4.31 15.99 8.06
C LEU A 52 -3.43 15.34 7.00
N ARG A 53 -3.74 14.09 6.63
CA ARG A 53 -3.02 13.35 5.60
C ARG A 53 -3.98 12.43 4.89
N PHE A 54 -3.94 12.47 3.58
CA PHE A 54 -4.48 11.47 2.70
C PHE A 54 -3.34 10.81 1.93
N GLU A 55 -3.42 9.50 1.78
CA GLU A 55 -2.49 8.72 0.97
C GLU A 55 -3.26 7.56 0.35
N CYS A 56 -3.07 7.38 -0.96
CA CYS A 56 -3.70 6.31 -1.70
C CYS A 56 -2.73 5.74 -2.73
N GLU A 57 -2.57 4.42 -2.69
CA GLU A 57 -1.81 3.66 -3.69
C GLU A 57 -2.81 2.87 -4.53
N LEU A 58 -2.72 3.06 -5.85
CA LEU A 58 -3.59 2.42 -6.83
C LEU A 58 -2.75 1.67 -7.85
N ASN A 59 -3.08 0.40 -8.04
CA ASN A 59 -2.60 -0.40 -9.16
C ASN A 59 -3.69 -0.48 -10.23
N PHE A 60 -3.37 -0.05 -11.44
CA PHE A 60 -4.25 -0.07 -12.60
C PHE A 60 -3.93 -1.31 -13.43
N ASN A 61 -4.56 -2.44 -13.08
CA ASN A 61 -4.40 -3.73 -13.79
C ASN A 61 -4.78 -3.70 -15.29
N THR A 62 -5.36 -2.60 -15.77
CA THR A 62 -5.63 -2.36 -17.18
C THR A 62 -4.72 -1.26 -17.66
N ILE A 63 -3.80 -1.61 -18.56
CA ILE A 63 -3.02 -0.69 -19.38
C ILE A 63 -3.99 0.36 -19.96
N GLN A 64 -4.06 1.54 -19.35
CA GLN A 64 -4.61 2.69 -20.04
C GLN A 64 -3.61 2.98 -21.16
N GLU A 65 -4.07 3.16 -22.40
CA GLU A 65 -3.17 3.53 -23.50
C GLU A 65 -2.37 4.78 -23.10
N GLY A 66 -1.05 4.61 -22.90
CA GLY A 66 -0.14 5.68 -22.48
C GLY A 66 -0.13 6.02 -20.98
N GLY A 67 -0.77 5.22 -20.12
CA GLY A 67 -0.85 5.46 -18.67
C GLY A 67 0.13 4.63 -17.84
N TYR A 68 0.27 4.98 -16.56
CA TYR A 68 1.06 4.26 -15.56
C TYR A 68 0.30 3.05 -14.99
N ASP A 69 1.03 2.01 -14.57
CA ASP A 69 0.45 0.79 -13.96
C ASP A 69 0.21 0.97 -12.46
N PHE A 70 0.92 1.90 -11.83
CA PHE A 70 0.84 2.19 -10.41
C PHE A 70 1.00 3.68 -10.15
N ALA A 71 0.21 4.21 -9.22
CA ALA A 71 0.39 5.56 -8.69
C ALA A 71 0.18 5.63 -7.18
N VAL A 72 0.95 6.54 -6.58
CA VAL A 72 0.79 6.99 -5.20
C VAL A 72 0.37 8.45 -5.23
N PHE A 73 -0.74 8.74 -4.55
CA PHE A 73 -1.24 10.09 -4.35
C PHE A 73 -1.15 10.44 -2.87
N GLN A 74 -0.59 11.60 -2.54
CA GLN A 74 -0.52 12.10 -1.18
C GLN A 74 -0.99 13.56 -1.13
N LEU A 75 -1.84 13.88 -0.16
CA LEU A 75 -2.20 15.26 0.17
C LEU A 75 -2.05 15.45 1.68
N VAL A 76 -1.14 16.34 2.08
CA VAL A 76 -0.79 16.58 3.48
C VAL A 76 -1.14 18.00 3.86
N ARG A 77 -1.83 18.18 4.98
CA ARG A 77 -2.07 19.51 5.56
C ARG A 77 -0.77 20.06 6.12
N GLU A 78 -0.33 21.18 5.58
CA GLU A 78 0.70 22.02 6.17
C GLU A 78 0.06 23.24 6.85
N LYS A 79 0.89 24.14 7.37
CA LYS A 79 0.42 25.29 8.16
C LYS A 79 -0.51 26.22 7.38
N ASP A 80 -0.19 26.49 6.12
CA ASP A 80 -0.85 27.49 5.27
C ASP A 80 -1.28 26.97 3.89
N HIS A 81 -0.88 25.74 3.54
CA HIS A 81 -1.19 25.08 2.28
C HIS A 81 -1.40 23.58 2.48
N ALA A 82 -1.86 22.89 1.43
CA ALA A 82 -1.84 21.44 1.34
C ALA A 82 -0.71 21.02 0.40
N SER A 83 0.23 20.20 0.89
CA SER A 83 1.31 19.66 0.07
C SER A 83 0.80 18.44 -0.69
N TYR A 84 0.69 18.57 -2.01
CA TYR A 84 0.36 17.49 -2.92
C TYR A 84 1.63 16.85 -3.47
N GLN A 85 1.69 15.52 -3.42
CA GLN A 85 2.72 14.72 -4.06
C GLN A 85 2.08 13.58 -4.84
N MET A 86 2.58 13.36 -6.06
CA MET A 86 2.25 12.20 -6.88
C MET A 86 3.54 11.52 -7.31
N SER A 87 3.54 10.20 -7.26
CA SER A 87 4.50 9.38 -7.99
C SER A 87 3.76 8.32 -8.78
N ALA A 88 4.22 8.05 -10.00
CA ALA A 88 3.62 7.03 -10.85
C ALA A 88 4.67 6.35 -11.72
N TYR A 89 4.48 5.06 -11.99
CA TYR A 89 5.34 4.31 -12.90
C TYR A 89 4.56 3.22 -13.62
N GLY A 90 5.07 2.81 -14.78
CA GLY A 90 4.47 1.75 -15.59
C GLY A 90 5.51 1.13 -16.51
N ASN A 91 5.18 -0.02 -17.05
CA ASN A 91 6.07 -0.75 -17.94
C ASN A 91 6.34 0.06 -19.23
N GLY A 92 7.61 0.41 -19.45
CA GLY A 92 8.04 1.16 -20.64
C GLY A 92 7.79 2.66 -20.57
N ILE A 93 7.44 3.20 -19.39
CA ILE A 93 7.26 4.64 -19.15
C ILE A 93 8.27 5.10 -18.10
N GLU A 94 8.84 6.29 -18.29
CA GLU A 94 9.70 6.89 -17.27
C GLU A 94 8.89 7.21 -16.00
N PRO A 95 9.43 6.95 -14.80
CA PRO A 95 8.74 7.31 -13.57
C PRO A 95 8.40 8.81 -13.54
N ILE A 96 7.15 9.09 -13.21
CA ILE A 96 6.61 10.44 -13.09
C ILE A 96 6.59 10.81 -11.62
N GLY A 97 7.05 12.02 -11.30
CA GLY A 97 6.98 12.60 -9.97
C GLY A 97 6.53 14.05 -10.06
N LEU A 98 5.57 14.44 -9.22
CA LEU A 98 5.06 15.80 -9.14
C LEU A 98 4.90 16.20 -7.68
N GLN A 99 5.21 17.46 -7.39
CA GLN A 99 4.97 18.07 -6.09
C GLN A 99 4.45 19.49 -6.29
N LEU A 100 3.36 19.83 -5.60
CA LEU A 100 2.71 21.15 -5.65
C LEU A 100 2.24 21.56 -4.26
N ASP A 101 2.23 22.87 -4.02
CA ASP A 101 1.54 23.45 -2.86
C ASP A 101 0.17 23.96 -3.33
N LEU A 102 -0.88 23.47 -2.70
CA LEU A 102 -2.26 23.77 -3.06
C LEU A 102 -2.97 24.54 -1.94
N PRO A 103 -4.06 25.26 -2.23
CA PRO A 103 -4.88 25.86 -1.19
C PRO A 103 -5.39 24.81 -0.20
N LEU A 104 -5.45 25.16 1.09
CA LEU A 104 -6.00 24.27 2.13
C LEU A 104 -7.42 23.77 1.83
N ALA A 105 -8.21 24.54 1.07
CA ALA A 105 -9.54 24.16 0.63
C ALA A 105 -9.57 22.85 -0.20
N THR A 106 -8.44 22.48 -0.84
CA THR A 106 -8.32 21.20 -1.56
C THR A 106 -8.57 19.99 -0.65
N LEU A 107 -8.25 20.11 0.64
CA LEU A 107 -8.54 19.05 1.62
C LEU A 107 -10.04 18.93 1.90
N ASP A 108 -10.80 20.02 1.78
CA ASP A 108 -12.26 20.03 1.95
C ASP A 108 -12.95 19.41 0.71
N ASP A 109 -12.42 19.69 -0.48
CA ASP A 109 -12.86 19.04 -1.72
C ASP A 109 -12.59 17.53 -1.68
N LEU A 110 -11.40 17.14 -1.19
CA LEU A 110 -11.07 15.74 -0.95
C LEU A 110 -11.99 15.10 0.09
N GLN A 111 -12.35 15.80 1.17
CA GLN A 111 -13.30 15.30 2.16
C GLN A 111 -14.69 15.05 1.54
N THR A 112 -15.12 15.88 0.59
CA THR A 112 -16.37 15.67 -0.15
C THR A 112 -16.32 14.37 -0.95
N LEU A 113 -15.19 14.06 -1.59
CA LEU A 113 -14.97 12.79 -2.28
C LEU A 113 -15.00 11.60 -1.30
N VAL A 114 -14.32 11.72 -0.16
CA VAL A 114 -14.32 10.71 0.91
C VAL A 114 -15.74 10.35 1.32
N ASP A 115 -16.59 11.35 1.49
CA ASP A 115 -17.99 11.19 1.88
C ASP A 115 -18.86 10.63 0.75
N GLN A 116 -18.69 11.13 -0.48
CA GLN A 116 -19.45 10.71 -1.65
C GLN A 116 -19.28 9.22 -1.95
N TYR A 117 -18.06 8.70 -1.79
CA TYR A 117 -17.73 7.30 -2.08
C TYR A 117 -17.70 6.40 -0.84
N ASP A 118 -18.05 6.94 0.32
CA ASP A 118 -18.08 6.22 1.61
C ASP A 118 -16.76 5.47 1.86
N LEU A 119 -15.62 6.14 1.65
CA LEU A 119 -14.30 5.52 1.82
C LEU A 119 -14.07 4.91 3.22
N PRO A 120 -14.63 5.47 4.32
CA PRO A 120 -14.54 4.83 5.64
C PRO A 120 -15.05 3.39 5.71
N ARG A 121 -15.91 2.93 4.79
CA ARG A 121 -16.39 1.53 4.75
C ARG A 121 -15.27 0.51 4.62
N TYR A 122 -14.14 0.89 4.03
CA TYR A 122 -12.98 0.00 3.84
C TYR A 122 -12.08 -0.09 5.08
N ASN A 123 -12.27 0.76 6.10
CA ASN A 123 -11.38 0.85 7.26
C ASN A 123 -11.16 -0.49 7.96
N GLY A 124 -9.91 -0.87 8.25
CA GLY A 124 -9.58 -2.12 8.93
C GLY A 124 -9.32 -3.31 8.01
N ILE A 125 -9.31 -3.15 6.68
CA ILE A 125 -8.76 -4.17 5.78
C ILE A 125 -7.23 -4.16 5.91
N ASP A 126 -6.62 -5.32 6.20
CA ASP A 126 -5.17 -5.47 6.24
C ASP A 126 -4.79 -6.89 5.79
N ARG A 127 -4.54 -7.04 4.50
CA ARG A 127 -4.22 -8.32 3.86
C ARG A 127 -2.87 -8.27 3.19
N GLN A 128 -2.10 -9.34 3.39
CA GLN A 128 -0.78 -9.47 2.81
C GLN A 128 -0.58 -10.91 2.29
N VAL A 129 -0.31 -11.05 1.00
CA VAL A 129 0.21 -12.27 0.38
C VAL A 129 1.72 -12.17 0.32
N ASN A 130 2.42 -13.13 0.92
CA ASN A 130 3.87 -13.16 0.97
C ASN A 130 4.47 -13.44 -0.41
N GLY A 131 5.62 -12.83 -0.72
CA GLY A 131 6.37 -13.11 -1.95
C GLY A 131 5.79 -12.47 -3.21
N LEU A 132 4.77 -11.61 -3.09
CA LEU A 132 4.35 -10.74 -4.18
C LEU A 132 5.37 -9.60 -4.38
N PRO A 133 5.65 -9.18 -5.63
CA PRO A 133 6.38 -7.95 -5.91
C PRO A 133 5.78 -6.72 -5.22
N GLU A 134 6.63 -5.73 -4.95
CA GLU A 134 6.17 -4.39 -4.54
C GLU A 134 5.35 -3.75 -5.67
N GLY A 135 4.45 -2.82 -5.32
CA GLY A 135 3.60 -2.13 -6.29
C GLY A 135 2.35 -2.88 -6.73
N LEU A 136 2.06 -4.03 -6.09
CA LEU A 136 0.81 -4.76 -6.28
C LEU A 136 -0.22 -4.38 -5.21
N GLY A 137 -1.50 -4.43 -5.60
CA GLY A 137 -2.61 -4.21 -4.68
C GLY A 137 -2.98 -2.74 -4.51
N SER A 138 -3.38 -2.34 -3.31
CA SER A 138 -3.82 -0.98 -3.02
C SER A 138 -3.65 -0.60 -1.55
N LEU A 139 -3.53 0.70 -1.30
CA LEU A 139 -3.51 1.31 0.03
C LEU A 139 -4.46 2.49 0.08
N LEU A 140 -5.15 2.65 1.20
CA LEU A 140 -5.88 3.85 1.57
C LEU A 140 -5.54 4.21 3.00
N LEU A 141 -5.06 5.43 3.20
CA LEU A 141 -4.79 6.00 4.51
C LEU A 141 -5.36 7.42 4.58
N ILE A 142 -6.21 7.67 5.56
CA ILE A 142 -6.73 9.00 5.89
C ILE A 142 -6.49 9.22 7.38
N LYS A 143 -5.79 10.31 7.74
CA LYS A 143 -5.59 10.74 9.12
C LYS A 143 -6.32 12.05 9.35
N TYR A 144 -7.07 12.12 10.44
CA TYR A 144 -7.86 13.29 10.82
C TYR A 144 -7.27 14.02 12.02
N ALA A 145 -7.60 15.31 12.17
CA ALA A 145 -7.15 16.14 13.29
C ALA A 145 -7.64 15.64 14.66
N SER A 146 -8.78 14.93 14.69
CA SER A 146 -9.30 14.29 15.90
C SER A 146 -8.44 13.12 16.40
N GLY A 147 -7.52 12.62 15.58
CA GLY A 147 -6.79 11.37 15.81
C GLY A 147 -7.50 10.13 15.24
N GLU A 148 -8.71 10.29 14.68
CA GLU A 148 -9.36 9.24 13.90
C GLU A 148 -8.55 8.92 12.63
N ARG A 149 -8.65 7.68 12.16
CA ARG A 149 -8.04 7.26 10.90
C ARG A 149 -8.87 6.24 10.15
N VAL A 150 -8.77 6.31 8.83
CA VAL A 150 -9.14 5.23 7.91
C VAL A 150 -7.85 4.59 7.43
N TYR A 151 -7.72 3.29 7.58
CA TYR A 151 -6.61 2.51 7.04
C TYR A 151 -7.14 1.26 6.36
N ALA A 152 -6.74 1.02 5.12
CA ALA A 152 -7.01 -0.20 4.39
C ALA A 152 -5.82 -0.54 3.50
N HIS A 153 -5.40 -1.80 3.50
CA HIS A 153 -4.29 -2.28 2.68
C HIS A 153 -4.52 -3.73 2.26
N ASP A 154 -4.32 -4.01 0.97
CA ASP A 154 -4.27 -5.36 0.41
C ASP A 154 -3.20 -5.35 -0.68
N ASN A 155 -2.09 -6.08 -0.49
CA ASN A 155 -0.98 -6.08 -1.46
C ASN A 155 -1.20 -7.03 -2.65
N SER A 156 -2.37 -7.66 -2.75
CA SER A 156 -2.68 -8.67 -3.77
C SER A 156 -3.76 -8.23 -4.75
N SER A 157 -4.70 -7.40 -4.31
CA SER A 157 -5.83 -6.93 -5.12
C SER A 157 -6.34 -5.57 -4.68
N GLY A 158 -7.02 -4.87 -5.59
CA GLY A 158 -7.75 -3.65 -5.22
C GLY A 158 -9.03 -3.98 -4.45
N PHE A 159 -9.19 -3.39 -3.26
CA PHE A 159 -10.38 -3.56 -2.42
C PHE A 159 -11.46 -2.48 -2.64
N MET A 160 -11.10 -1.38 -3.32
CA MET A 160 -12.03 -0.27 -3.59
C MET A 160 -12.88 -0.53 -4.84
N ASP A 161 -14.14 -0.09 -4.80
CA ASP A 161 -15.00 -0.03 -5.97
C ASP A 161 -14.36 0.85 -7.07
N TYR A 162 -14.49 0.42 -8.32
CA TYR A 162 -13.86 1.08 -9.46
C TYR A 162 -14.28 2.55 -9.62
N ARG A 163 -15.48 2.95 -9.19
CA ARG A 163 -15.91 4.36 -9.25
C ARG A 163 -15.17 5.22 -8.25
N ALA A 164 -14.89 4.69 -7.06
CA ALA A 164 -14.08 5.37 -6.07
C ALA A 164 -12.62 5.49 -6.56
N VAL A 165 -12.08 4.42 -7.13
CA VAL A 165 -10.74 4.41 -7.74
C VAL A 165 -10.63 5.48 -8.83
N ASN A 166 -11.56 5.50 -9.79
CA ASN A 166 -11.56 6.48 -10.86
C ASN A 166 -11.73 7.92 -10.33
N ALA A 167 -12.64 8.15 -9.38
CA ALA A 167 -12.84 9.48 -8.83
C ALA A 167 -11.62 10.01 -8.09
N ILE A 168 -10.93 9.17 -7.31
CA ILE A 168 -9.67 9.53 -6.64
C ILE A 168 -8.62 9.87 -7.70
N HIS A 169 -8.44 9.00 -8.69
CA HIS A 169 -7.49 9.19 -9.77
C HIS A 169 -7.74 10.50 -10.54
N ASP A 170 -8.99 10.75 -10.96
CA ASP A 170 -9.38 11.93 -11.71
C ASP A 170 -9.19 13.21 -10.89
N PHE A 171 -9.54 13.18 -9.59
CA PHE A 171 -9.29 14.30 -8.67
C PHE A 171 -7.81 14.68 -8.64
N PHE A 172 -6.90 13.72 -8.47
CA PHE A 172 -5.47 14.00 -8.40
C PHE A 172 -4.85 14.37 -9.76
N LEU A 173 -5.37 13.84 -10.88
CA LEU A 173 -4.96 14.29 -12.21
C LEU A 173 -5.39 15.73 -12.49
N GLU A 174 -6.58 16.14 -12.05
CA GLU A 174 -7.01 17.54 -12.14
C GLU A 174 -6.06 18.46 -11.36
N LEU A 175 -5.69 18.08 -10.14
CA LEU A 175 -4.67 18.83 -9.37
C LEU A 175 -3.31 18.89 -10.08
N ALA A 176 -2.90 17.79 -10.73
CA ALA A 176 -1.65 17.76 -11.47
C ALA A 176 -1.65 18.74 -12.67
N SER A 177 -2.80 18.89 -13.33
CA SER A 177 -2.93 19.82 -14.47
C SER A 177 -2.74 21.30 -14.10
N LEU A 178 -2.95 21.67 -12.83
CA LEU A 178 -2.70 23.02 -12.32
C LEU A 178 -1.21 23.43 -12.36
N SER A 179 -0.31 22.46 -12.45
CA SER A 179 1.14 22.70 -12.63
C SER A 179 1.50 23.16 -14.03
N GLU A 180 0.64 22.90 -15.03
CA GLU A 180 0.89 23.22 -16.43
C GLU A 180 0.25 24.57 -16.84
N ASP A 181 -0.52 25.21 -15.95
CA ASP A 181 -1.11 26.52 -16.22
C ASP A 181 -0.12 27.67 -15.90
N PRO A 182 0.36 28.44 -16.89
CA PRO A 182 1.30 29.55 -16.68
C PRO A 182 0.72 30.73 -15.87
N ALA A 183 -0.55 30.66 -15.46
CA ALA A 183 -1.23 31.65 -14.63
C ALA A 183 -1.41 31.24 -13.16
N SER A 184 -0.88 30.09 -12.72
CA SER A 184 -0.87 29.73 -11.30
C SER A 184 0.00 30.74 -10.51
N PRO A 185 -0.54 31.39 -9.46
CA PRO A 185 0.09 32.52 -8.76
C PRO A 185 1.42 32.20 -8.06
#